data_AF-A0A1R2BWE9-F1
#
_entry.id   AF-A0A1R2BWE9-F1
#
_cell.length_a   1.000
_cell.length_b   1.000
_cell.length_c   1.000
_cell.angle_alpha   90.00
_cell.angle_beta   90.00
_cell.angle_gamma   90.00
#
_symmetry.space_group_name_H-M   'P 1'
#
loop_
_entity.id
_entity.type
_entity.pdbx_description
1 polymer ?
#
loop_
_entity_poly.entity_id
_entity_poly.type
_entity_poly.pdbx_seq_one_letter_code
_entity_poly.pdbx_strand_id
1 'polypeptide(L)'
;MKTMDIKELIDCLGHLGAPLHKSTTLHRPFLNTLEETSAKIQRLQQTLSSLTDSTSSAEIQCYERYVSSISNNIIKENTTLVMNLLKILQQKIKSYAKTAYNSTPESHNEKLVKVIQICKRIENDMSIKKTYLSMDEEFWRILYRIIKYEQILRARYLVYNNNI
;
A
#
# COMPACT_ATOMS: atom_id res chain seq x y z
N MET A 1 17.17 -2.17 5.37
CA MET A 1 15.79 -2.62 5.62
C MET A 1 15.04 -2.49 4.30
N LYS A 2 14.40 -3.56 3.81
CA LYS A 2 13.70 -3.54 2.51
C LYS A 2 12.33 -2.88 2.69
N THR A 3 12.04 -1.85 1.90
CA THR A 3 10.84 -1.02 2.01
C THR A 3 9.61 -1.72 1.41
N MET A 4 8.48 -1.72 2.14
CA MET A 4 7.24 -2.39 1.70
C MET A 4 6.63 -1.81 0.42
N ASP A 5 6.68 -2.55 -0.68
CA ASP A 5 5.99 -2.20 -1.93
C ASP A 5 4.57 -2.82 -2.01
N ILE A 6 3.86 -2.57 -3.11
CA ILE A 6 2.51 -3.14 -3.33
C ILE A 6 2.52 -4.67 -3.25
N LYS A 7 3.58 -5.32 -3.76
CA LYS A 7 3.70 -6.78 -3.72
C LYS A 7 3.77 -7.26 -2.28
N GLU A 8 4.56 -6.61 -1.44
CA GLU A 8 4.68 -6.98 -0.03
C GLU A 8 3.39 -6.72 0.76
N LEU A 9 2.61 -5.68 0.43
CA LEU A 9 1.25 -5.47 0.97
C LEU A 9 0.28 -6.60 0.58
N ILE A 10 0.35 -7.06 -0.67
CA ILE A 10 -0.45 -8.21 -1.15
C ILE A 10 -0.02 -9.50 -0.46
N ASP A 11 1.28 -9.72 -0.27
CA ASP A 11 1.80 -10.89 0.44
C ASP A 11 1.31 -10.91 1.89
N CYS A 12 1.26 -9.74 2.56
CA CYS A 12 0.66 -9.60 3.89
C CYS A 12 -0.83 -10.01 3.90
N LEU A 13 -1.60 -9.62 2.88
CA LEU A 13 -3.00 -10.05 2.73
C LEU A 13 -3.12 -11.56 2.50
N GLY A 14 -2.21 -12.14 1.72
CA GLY A 14 -2.11 -13.59 1.53
C GLY A 14 -1.93 -14.34 2.85
N HIS A 15 -1.01 -13.88 3.71
CA HIS A 15 -0.81 -14.45 5.04
C HIS A 15 -2.02 -14.32 5.98
N LEU A 16 -2.89 -13.34 5.75
CA LEU A 16 -4.14 -13.16 6.47
C LEU A 16 -5.32 -13.97 5.88
N GLY A 17 -5.06 -14.84 4.90
CA GLY A 17 -6.08 -15.65 4.24
C GLY A 17 -6.98 -14.85 3.29
N ALA A 18 -6.47 -13.73 2.76
CA ALA A 18 -7.14 -12.90 1.78
C ALA A 18 -6.26 -12.71 0.54
N PRO A 19 -5.88 -13.80 -0.18
CA PRO A 19 -5.08 -13.66 -1.38
C PRO A 19 -5.84 -12.82 -2.41
N LEU A 20 -5.31 -11.65 -2.74
CA LEU A 20 -5.80 -10.85 -3.85
C LEU A 20 -5.32 -11.52 -5.14
N HIS A 21 -6.24 -12.05 -5.94
CA HIS A 21 -5.88 -12.40 -7.32
C HIS A 21 -5.46 -11.11 -8.06
N LYS A 22 -4.40 -11.22 -8.89
CA LYS A 22 -3.85 -10.11 -9.68
C LYS A 22 -4.88 -9.45 -10.61
N SER A 23 -6.04 -10.07 -10.85
CA SER A 23 -7.18 -9.54 -11.63
C SER A 23 -8.29 -8.91 -10.78
N THR A 24 -8.04 -8.63 -9.50
CA THR A 24 -9.04 -7.96 -8.65
C THR A 24 -9.32 -6.55 -9.15
N THR A 25 -10.58 -6.12 -9.01
CA THR A 25 -11.08 -4.77 -9.31
C THR A 25 -10.24 -3.65 -8.69
N LEU A 26 -9.46 -3.99 -7.65
CA LEU A 26 -8.53 -3.12 -6.93
C LEU A 26 -7.35 -2.63 -7.78
N HIS A 27 -6.75 -3.51 -8.60
CA HIS A 27 -5.56 -3.17 -9.40
C HIS A 27 -5.90 -2.49 -10.72
N ARG A 28 -7.11 -2.71 -11.23
CA ARG A 28 -7.54 -2.26 -12.55
C ARG A 28 -7.35 -0.75 -12.79
N PRO A 29 -7.71 0.16 -11.86
CA PRO A 29 -7.50 1.59 -12.07
C PRO A 29 -6.02 1.96 -12.24
N PHE A 30 -5.15 1.36 -11.42
CA PHE A 30 -3.71 1.59 -11.51
C PHE A 30 -3.13 1.02 -12.80
N LEU A 31 -3.52 -0.20 -13.20
CA LEU A 31 -3.08 -0.81 -14.46
C LEU A 31 -3.53 0.01 -15.68
N ASN A 32 -4.79 0.43 -15.73
CA ASN A 32 -5.29 1.31 -16.78
C ASN A 32 -4.50 2.62 -16.83
N THR A 33 -4.16 3.19 -15.67
CA THR A 33 -3.33 4.40 -15.60
C THR A 33 -1.93 4.18 -16.15
N LEU A 34 -1.32 3.03 -15.88
CA LEU A 34 -0.02 2.66 -16.45
C LEU A 34 -0.10 2.46 -17.97
N GLU A 35 -1.16 1.80 -18.46
CA GLU A 35 -1.39 1.61 -19.91
C GLU A 35 -1.57 2.96 -20.63
N GLU A 36 -2.45 3.83 -20.11
CA GLU A 36 -2.67 5.17 -20.66
C GLU A 36 -1.40 6.03 -20.61
N THR A 37 -0.66 5.93 -19.50
CA THR A 37 0.59 6.68 -19.33
C THR A 37 1.66 6.18 -20.29
N SER A 38 1.77 4.87 -20.49
CA SER A 38 2.69 4.27 -21.46
C SER A 38 2.41 4.81 -22.87
N ALA A 39 1.14 4.85 -23.28
CA ALA A 39 0.75 5.43 -24.57
C ALA A 39 1.08 6.92 -24.67
N LYS A 40 0.89 7.70 -23.60
CA LYS A 40 1.24 9.14 -23.55
C LYS A 40 2.75 9.36 -23.63
N ILE A 41 3.54 8.54 -22.94
CA ILE A 41 5.01 8.60 -22.99
C ILE A 41 5.52 8.25 -24.39
N GLN A 42 4.97 7.22 -25.04
CA GLN A 42 5.35 6.87 -26.42
C GLN A 42 5.11 8.02 -27.40
N ARG A 43 3.94 8.69 -27.30
CA ARG A 43 3.64 9.88 -28.11
C ARG A 43 4.59 11.02 -27.80
N LEU A 44 4.83 11.30 -26.53
CA LEU A 44 5.76 12.35 -26.11
C LEU A 44 7.17 12.07 -26.65
N GLN A 45 7.63 10.83 -26.61
CA GLN A 45 8.94 10.45 -27.10
C GLN A 45 9.09 10.71 -28.61
N GLN A 46 8.02 10.46 -29.40
CA GLN A 46 7.98 10.81 -30.82
C GLN A 46 8.06 12.33 -31.04
N THR A 47 7.29 13.11 -30.27
CA THR A 47 7.31 14.56 -30.33
C THR A 47 8.65 15.16 -29.92
N LEU A 48 9.25 14.67 -28.83
CA LEU A 48 10.57 15.10 -28.36
C LEU A 48 11.66 14.78 -29.38
N SER A 49 11.55 13.65 -30.09
CA SER A 49 12.50 13.27 -31.15
C SER A 49 12.39 14.14 -32.41
N SER A 50 11.30 14.89 -32.57
CA SER A 50 11.08 15.83 -33.68
C SER A 50 11.46 17.27 -33.35
N LEU A 51 11.93 17.53 -32.12
CA LEU A 51 12.38 18.87 -31.73
C LEU A 51 13.65 19.24 -32.48
N THR A 52 13.69 20.48 -32.94
CA THR A 52 14.83 21.09 -33.62
C THR A 52 15.46 22.17 -32.74
N ASP A 53 16.62 22.68 -33.14
CA ASP A 53 17.30 23.78 -32.45
C ASP A 53 16.48 25.09 -32.43
N SER A 54 15.44 25.19 -33.26
CA SER A 54 14.49 26.31 -33.27
C SER A 54 13.35 26.18 -32.27
N THR A 55 13.27 25.09 -31.50
CA THR A 55 12.23 24.89 -30.48
C THR A 55 12.35 25.96 -29.40
N SER A 56 11.24 26.62 -29.10
CA SER A 56 11.24 27.70 -28.11
C SER A 56 11.37 27.17 -26.68
N SER A 57 11.94 27.98 -25.78
CA SER A 57 11.97 27.68 -24.34
C SER A 57 10.55 27.48 -23.75
N ALA A 58 9.55 28.20 -24.28
CA ALA A 58 8.16 28.07 -23.85
C ALA A 58 7.58 26.69 -24.20
N GLU A 59 7.91 26.14 -25.38
CA GLU A 59 7.51 24.79 -25.78
C GLU A 59 8.19 23.72 -24.92
N ILE A 60 9.49 23.89 -24.62
CA ILE A 60 10.23 22.99 -23.73
C ILE A 60 9.57 22.95 -22.34
N GLN A 61 9.25 24.11 -21.75
CA GLN A 61 8.55 24.19 -20.46
C GLN A 61 7.16 23.54 -20.50
N CYS A 62 6.47 23.60 -21.64
CA CYS A 62 5.19 22.92 -21.82
C CYS A 62 5.35 21.40 -21.71
N TYR A 63 6.38 20.82 -22.33
CA TYR A 63 6.67 19.40 -22.22
C TYR A 63 7.10 18.99 -20.81
N GLU A 64 7.90 19.80 -20.11
CA GLU A 64 8.27 19.54 -18.71
C GLU A 64 7.04 19.49 -17.79
N ARG A 65 6.10 20.43 -17.96
CA ARG A 65 4.82 20.42 -17.24
C ARG A 65 3.99 19.19 -17.59
N TYR A 66 3.99 18.78 -18.85
CA TYR A 66 3.27 17.59 -19.29
C TYR A 66 3.83 16.31 -18.67
N VAL A 67 5.16 16.13 -18.66
CA VAL A 67 5.84 15.02 -17.97
C VAL A 67 5.51 15.01 -16.49
N SER A 68 5.59 16.18 -15.84
CA SER A 68 5.25 16.33 -14.42
C SER A 68 3.79 15.92 -14.14
N SER A 69 2.86 16.29 -15.01
CA SER A 69 1.46 15.88 -14.92
C SER A 69 1.29 14.36 -15.03
N ILE A 70 2.04 13.71 -15.92
CA ILE A 70 2.02 12.25 -16.08
C ILE A 70 2.52 11.56 -14.81
N SER A 71 3.67 12.01 -14.28
CA SER A 71 4.24 11.46 -13.04
C SER A 71 3.29 11.63 -11.85
N ASN A 72 2.67 12.81 -11.72
CA ASN A 72 1.70 13.08 -10.65
C ASN A 72 0.47 12.15 -10.73
N ASN A 73 0.01 11.82 -11.94
CA ASN A 73 -1.12 10.90 -12.11
C ASN A 73 -0.77 9.47 -11.64
N ILE A 74 0.42 8.97 -12.01
CA ILE A 74 0.90 7.66 -11.53
C ILE A 74 1.04 7.64 -10.01
N ILE A 75 1.64 8.69 -9.43
CA ILE A 75 1.83 8.81 -7.97
C ILE A 75 0.48 8.78 -7.25
N LYS A 76 -0.52 9.51 -7.77
CA LYS A 76 -1.87 9.57 -7.20
C LYS A 76 -2.53 8.19 -7.22
N GLU A 77 -2.52 7.49 -8.35
CA GLU A 77 -3.16 6.18 -8.47
C GLU A 77 -2.44 5.09 -7.65
N ASN A 78 -1.11 5.14 -7.60
CA ASN A 78 -0.32 4.28 -6.71
C ASN A 78 -0.68 4.52 -5.23
N THR A 79 -0.86 5.79 -4.84
CA THR A 79 -1.28 6.18 -3.49
C THR A 79 -2.67 5.64 -3.17
N THR A 80 -3.64 5.81 -4.07
CA THR A 80 -4.99 5.25 -3.95
C THR A 80 -4.96 3.73 -3.76
N LEU A 81 -4.14 3.02 -4.54
CA LEU A 81 -3.99 1.58 -4.43
C LEU A 81 -3.42 1.15 -3.07
N VAL A 82 -2.35 1.81 -2.61
CA VAL A 82 -1.77 1.56 -1.28
C VAL A 82 -2.79 1.80 -0.17
N MET A 83 -3.54 2.90 -0.23
CA MET A 83 -4.59 3.22 0.74
C MET A 83 -5.68 2.16 0.79
N ASN A 84 -6.14 1.67 -0.36
CA ASN A 84 -7.15 0.63 -0.40
C ASN A 84 -6.62 -0.71 0.16
N LEU A 85 -5.37 -1.08 -0.16
CA LEU A 85 -4.72 -2.27 0.41
C LEU A 85 -4.63 -2.18 1.93
N LEU A 86 -4.21 -1.02 2.45
CA LEU A 86 -4.12 -0.78 3.90
C LEU A 86 -5.50 -0.86 4.58
N LYS A 87 -6.57 -0.35 3.95
CA LYS A 87 -7.95 -0.50 4.45
C LYS A 87 -8.36 -1.98 4.56
N ILE A 88 -8.07 -2.77 3.53
CA ILE A 88 -8.39 -4.22 3.54
C ILE A 88 -7.58 -4.93 4.64
N LEU A 89 -6.28 -4.65 4.74
CA LEU A 89 -5.41 -5.18 5.80
C LEU A 89 -5.97 -4.85 7.19
N GLN A 90 -6.30 -3.59 7.43
CA GLN A 90 -6.87 -3.13 8.69
C GLN A 90 -8.16 -3.87 9.04
N GLN A 91 -9.06 -4.08 8.07
CA GLN A 91 -10.30 -4.83 8.30
C GLN A 91 -10.03 -6.29 8.64
N LYS A 92 -9.09 -6.95 7.95
CA LYS A 92 -8.73 -8.35 8.23
C LYS A 92 -8.08 -8.52 9.59
N ILE A 93 -7.14 -7.63 9.94
CA ILE A 93 -6.50 -7.59 11.27
C ILE A 93 -7.55 -7.37 12.36
N LYS A 94 -8.49 -6.44 12.16
CA LYS A 94 -9.62 -6.20 13.08
C LYS A 94 -10.45 -7.47 13.30
N SER A 95 -10.85 -8.14 12.23
CA SER A 95 -11.63 -9.38 12.33
C SER A 95 -10.86 -10.46 13.07
N TYR A 96 -9.57 -10.62 12.78
CA TYR A 96 -8.72 -11.58 13.47
C TYR A 96 -8.60 -11.26 14.97
N ALA A 97 -8.36 -9.99 15.34
CA ALA A 97 -8.30 -9.57 16.74
C ALA A 97 -9.61 -9.83 17.50
N LYS A 98 -10.76 -9.60 16.86
CA LYS A 98 -12.07 -9.92 17.45
C LYS A 98 -12.28 -11.41 17.66
N THR A 99 -11.93 -12.25 16.69
CA THR A 99 -12.09 -13.70 16.81
C THR A 99 -11.12 -14.29 17.83
N ALA A 100 -9.86 -13.82 17.84
CA ALA A 100 -8.85 -14.27 18.80
C ALA A 100 -9.23 -13.95 20.26
N TYR A 101 -10.02 -12.90 20.49
CA TYR A 101 -10.56 -12.59 21.81
C TYR A 101 -11.55 -13.65 22.32
N ASN A 102 -12.35 -14.24 21.41
CA ASN A 102 -13.47 -15.10 21.77
C ASN A 102 -13.11 -16.59 21.85
N SER A 103 -12.17 -17.08 21.06
CA SER A 103 -11.84 -18.51 21.00
C SER A 103 -10.47 -18.68 20.33
N THR A 104 -9.46 -19.13 21.06
CA THR A 104 -8.14 -19.41 20.47
C THR A 104 -7.67 -20.79 20.93
N PRO A 105 -7.81 -21.84 20.11
CA PRO A 105 -7.14 -23.12 20.32
C PRO A 105 -5.61 -22.96 20.15
N GLU A 106 -4.83 -23.83 20.80
CA GLU A 106 -3.36 -23.93 20.72
C GLU A 106 -2.79 -23.80 19.30
N SER A 107 -3.50 -24.36 18.31
CA SER A 107 -3.11 -24.36 16.89
C SER A 107 -3.07 -22.98 16.22
N HIS A 108 -3.54 -21.92 16.89
CA HIS A 108 -3.60 -20.56 16.35
C HIS A 108 -2.43 -19.66 16.78
N ASN A 109 -1.54 -20.13 17.65
CA ASN A 109 -0.44 -19.32 18.19
C ASN A 109 0.57 -18.88 17.12
N GLU A 110 0.94 -19.77 16.19
CA GLU A 110 1.81 -19.41 15.07
C GLU A 110 1.17 -18.34 14.17
N LYS A 111 -0.14 -18.45 13.94
CA LYS A 111 -0.88 -17.48 13.13
C LYS A 111 -0.96 -16.13 13.84
N LEU A 112 -1.14 -16.12 15.17
CA LEU A 112 -1.14 -14.92 15.99
C LEU A 112 0.20 -14.18 15.92
N VAL A 113 1.31 -14.89 16.09
CA VAL A 113 2.67 -14.33 15.97
C VAL A 113 2.89 -13.74 14.57
N LYS A 114 2.51 -14.47 13.51
CA LYS A 114 2.62 -13.98 12.12
C LYS A 114 1.82 -12.69 11.90
N VAL A 115 0.60 -12.61 12.43
CA VAL A 115 -0.24 -11.39 12.31
C VAL A 115 0.39 -10.21 13.05
N ILE A 116 0.95 -10.41 14.25
CA ILE A 116 1.66 -9.37 15.00
C ILE A 116 2.87 -8.87 14.20
N GLN A 117 3.67 -9.78 13.63
CA GLN A 117 4.82 -9.43 12.79
C GLN A 117 4.42 -8.61 11.56
N ILE A 118 3.32 -8.97 10.90
CA ILE A 118 2.76 -8.21 9.78
C ILE A 118 2.38 -6.80 10.22
N CYS A 119 1.66 -6.64 11.34
CA CYS A 119 1.28 -5.33 11.86
C CYS A 119 2.51 -4.46 12.12
N LYS A 120 3.54 -5.03 12.78
CA LYS A 120 4.76 -4.30 13.11
C LYS A 120 5.55 -3.88 11.88
N ARG A 121 5.58 -4.73 10.85
CA ARG A 121 6.20 -4.39 9.56
C ARG A 121 5.46 -3.24 8.87
N ILE A 122 4.13 -3.29 8.83
CA ILE A 122 3.31 -2.21 8.27
C ILE A 122 3.57 -0.90 9.01
N GLU A 123 3.60 -0.92 10.35
CA GLU A 123 3.93 0.25 11.17
C GLU A 123 5.29 0.84 10.80
N ASN A 124 6.35 0.03 10.81
CA ASN A 124 7.72 0.47 10.55
C ASN A 124 7.85 1.06 9.14
N ASP A 125 7.33 0.38 8.12
CA ASP A 125 7.53 0.82 6.73
C ASP A 125 6.65 2.04 6.38
N MET A 126 5.42 2.08 6.86
CA MET A 126 4.50 3.18 6.56
C MET A 126 4.81 4.44 7.38
N SER A 127 5.36 4.31 8.59
CA SER A 127 5.85 5.45 9.37
C SER A 127 7.11 6.10 8.78
N ILE A 128 7.85 5.41 7.89
CA ILE A 128 9.02 5.94 7.19
C ILE A 128 8.62 6.58 5.84
N LYS A 129 7.65 6.03 5.11
CA LYS A 129 7.17 6.53 3.79
C LYS A 129 6.33 7.82 3.84
N LYS A 130 6.55 8.65 4.87
CA LYS A 130 5.73 9.81 5.26
C LYS A 130 5.49 10.83 4.15
N THR A 131 6.43 11.10 3.25
CA THR A 131 6.37 12.32 2.43
C THR A 131 5.14 12.46 1.52
N TYR A 132 4.55 11.36 1.04
CA TYR A 132 3.42 11.43 0.10
C TYR A 132 2.08 11.02 0.72
N LEU A 133 2.10 10.17 1.76
CA LEU A 133 0.90 9.68 2.43
C LEU A 133 0.53 10.49 3.69
N SER A 134 1.49 11.22 4.27
CA SER A 134 1.28 11.92 5.56
C SER A 134 0.29 13.08 5.50
N MET A 135 0.01 13.61 4.32
CA MET A 135 -0.98 14.67 4.12
C MET A 135 -2.43 14.14 4.13
N ASP A 136 -2.62 12.82 4.07
CA ASP A 136 -3.94 12.19 4.15
C ASP A 136 -4.25 11.79 5.61
N GLU A 137 -5.23 12.42 6.24
CA GLU A 137 -5.67 12.07 7.59
C GLU A 137 -6.14 10.61 7.71
N GLU A 138 -6.77 10.07 6.66
CA GLU A 138 -7.28 8.71 6.67
C GLU A 138 -6.14 7.69 6.74
N PHE A 139 -4.98 8.02 6.17
CA PHE A 139 -3.79 7.17 6.28
C PHE A 139 -3.38 6.97 7.75
N TRP A 140 -3.30 8.07 8.51
CA TRP A 140 -2.96 8.01 9.93
C TRP A 140 -4.02 7.27 10.74
N ARG A 141 -5.30 7.44 10.42
CA ARG A 141 -6.40 6.71 11.06
C ARG A 141 -6.30 5.20 10.81
N ILE A 142 -5.97 4.78 9.59
CA ILE A 142 -5.77 3.36 9.26
C ILE A 142 -4.55 2.81 10.00
N LEU A 143 -3.43 3.52 9.98
CA LEU A 143 -2.19 3.10 10.64
C LEU A 143 -2.38 2.95 12.15
N TYR A 144 -3.00 3.94 12.79
CA TYR A 144 -3.35 3.88 14.21
C TYR A 144 -4.22 2.66 14.54
N ARG A 145 -5.23 2.36 13.70
CA ARG A 145 -6.08 1.18 13.92
C ARG A 145 -5.28 -0.12 13.82
N ILE A 146 -4.35 -0.24 12.87
CA ILE A 146 -3.46 -1.41 12.73
C ILE A 146 -2.64 -1.60 14.01
N ILE A 147 -1.98 -0.53 14.49
CA ILE A 147 -1.19 -0.55 15.73
C ILE A 147 -2.05 -0.93 16.93
N LYS A 148 -3.26 -0.36 17.04
CA LYS A 148 -4.20 -0.70 18.12
C LYS A 148 -4.55 -2.19 18.13
N TYR A 149 -4.83 -2.79 16.97
CA TYR A 149 -5.15 -4.21 16.92
C TYR A 149 -3.92 -5.09 17.17
N GLU A 150 -2.71 -4.67 16.76
CA GLU A 150 -1.47 -5.33 17.15
C GLU A 150 -1.33 -5.42 18.68
N GLN A 151 -1.56 -4.31 19.39
CA GLN A 151 -1.48 -4.27 20.85
C GLN A 151 -2.47 -5.24 21.51
N ILE A 152 -3.70 -5.30 21.00
CA ILE A 152 -4.72 -6.26 21.46
C ILE A 152 -4.24 -7.71 21.25
N LEU A 153 -3.66 -8.01 20.09
CA LEU A 153 -3.14 -9.33 19.76
C LEU A 153 -1.93 -9.72 20.63
N ARG A 154 -1.02 -8.77 20.91
CA ARG A 154 0.11 -8.97 21.83
C ARG A 154 -0.36 -9.25 23.26
N ALA A 155 -1.32 -8.47 23.77
CA ALA A 155 -1.88 -8.70 25.09
C ALA A 155 -2.49 -10.11 25.20
N ARG A 156 -3.18 -10.55 24.15
CA ARG A 156 -3.73 -11.92 24.09
C ARG A 156 -2.64 -12.99 24.09
N TYR A 157 -1.57 -12.79 23.32
CA TYR A 157 -0.42 -13.69 23.28
C TYR A 157 0.27 -13.83 24.66
N LEU A 158 0.43 -12.72 25.39
CA LEU A 158 1.03 -12.73 26.74
C LEU A 158 0.15 -13.46 27.76
N VAL A 159 -1.17 -13.21 27.75
CA VAL A 159 -2.11 -13.94 28.62
C VAL A 159 -2.03 -15.45 28.36
N TYR A 160 -1.88 -15.84 27.11
CA TYR A 160 -1.78 -17.24 26.73
C TYR A 160 -0.48 -17.88 27.25
N ASN A 161 0.68 -17.28 26.98
CA ASN A 161 1.98 -17.84 27.38
C ASN A 161 2.22 -17.83 28.89
N ASN A 162 1.54 -16.97 29.66
CA ASN A 162 1.65 -16.94 31.12
C ASN A 162 0.68 -17.91 31.83
N ASN A 163 -0.23 -18.55 31.11
CA ASN A 163 -1.20 -19.53 31.63
C ASN A 163 -0.80 -20.99 31.29
N ILE A 164 0.38 -21.20 30.70
CA ILE A 164 1.05 -22.49 30.48
C ILE A 164 2.23 -22.54 31.45
#